data_AF-A0A5S4EV59-F1
#
_entry.id   AF-A0A5S4EV59-F1
#
_cell.length_a   1.000
_cell.length_b   1.000
_cell.length_c   1.000
_cell.angle_alpha   90.00
_cell.angle_beta   90.00
_cell.angle_gamma   90.00
#
_symmetry.space_group_name_H-M   'P 1'
#
loop_
_entity.id
_entity.type
_entity.pdbx_description
1 polymer ?
#
loop_
_entity_poly.entity_id
_entity_poly.type
_entity_poly.pdbx_seq_one_letter_code
_entity_poly.pdbx_strand_id
1 'polypeptide(L)' 'MATAQELYDDLVAEHLARPEVSMGRMLHADGLKVEGKAYAFFSRDRVVLKLPAARAGELVGEGRA' A
#
# COMPACT_ATOMS: atom_id res chain seq x y z
N MET A 1 -1.15 -19.73 3.59
CA MET A 1 -0.49 -18.44 3.32
C MET A 1 -1.59 -17.48 2.93
N ALA A 2 -1.63 -16.29 3.52
CA ALA A 2 -2.60 -15.26 3.14
C ALA A 2 -2.35 -14.82 1.69
N THR A 3 -3.42 -14.62 0.94
CA THR A 3 -3.40 -14.03 -0.40
C THR A 3 -2.97 -12.56 -0.32
N ALA A 4 -2.53 -12.00 -1.46
CA ALA A 4 -2.22 -10.58 -1.52
C ALA A 4 -3.45 -9.70 -1.20
N GLN A 5 -4.67 -10.19 -1.50
CA GLN A 5 -5.92 -9.52 -1.18
C GLN A 5 -6.16 -9.50 0.33
N GLU A 6 -6.04 -10.65 1.01
CA GLU A 6 -6.21 -10.73 2.47
C GLU A 6 -5.21 -9.83 3.20
N LEU A 7 -3.94 -9.82 2.78
CA LEU A 7 -2.92 -8.92 3.34
C LEU A 7 -3.27 -7.44 3.13
N TYR A 8 -3.87 -7.10 1.98
CA TYR A 8 -4.29 -5.74 1.70
C TYR A 8 -5.49 -5.33 2.56
N ASP A 9 -6.48 -6.21 2.69
CA ASP A 9 -7.69 -5.96 3.48
C ASP A 9 -7.34 -5.76 4.97
N ASP A 10 -6.41 -6.55 5.50
CA ASP A 10 -5.88 -6.39 6.86
C ASP A 10 -5.18 -5.03 7.04
N LEU A 11 -4.35 -4.64 6.06
CA LEU A 11 -3.64 -3.35 6.06
C LEU A 11 -4.62 -2.17 5.98
N VAL A 12 -5.68 -2.30 5.17
CA VAL A 12 -6.76 -1.31 5.08
C VAL A 12 -7.50 -1.19 6.40
N ALA A 13 -7.88 -2.31 7.02
CA ALA A 13 -8.59 -2.32 8.29
C ALA A 13 -7.78 -1.66 9.42
N GLU A 14 -6.47 -1.96 9.53
CA GLU A 14 -5.60 -1.36 10.53
C GLU A 14 -5.43 0.16 10.31
N HIS A 15 -5.15 0.56 9.07
CA HIS A 15 -4.81 1.95 8.78
C HIS A 15 -6.02 2.88 8.77
N LEU A 16 -7.21 2.40 8.39
CA LEU A 16 -8.44 3.21 8.43
C LEU A 16 -8.92 3.54 9.85
N ALA A 17 -8.38 2.89 10.87
CA ALA A 17 -8.60 3.29 12.25
C ALA A 17 -7.93 4.64 12.62
N ARG A 18 -7.04 5.16 11.76
CA ARG A 18 -6.32 6.42 11.96
C ARG A 18 -7.07 7.58 11.29
N PRO A 19 -7.35 8.69 12.01
CA PRO A 19 -8.20 9.77 11.52
C PRO A 19 -7.65 10.51 10.28
N GLU A 20 -6.33 10.50 10.08
CA GLU A 20 -5.66 11.11 8.93
C GLU A 20 -5.67 10.25 7.66
N VAL A 21 -6.11 8.98 7.79
CA VAL A 21 -6.13 8.01 6.69
C VAL A 21 -7.52 7.95 6.06
N SER A 22 -7.54 7.90 4.73
CA SER A 22 -8.77 7.75 3.94
C SER A 22 -8.57 6.80 2.77
N MET A 23 -9.67 6.24 2.27
CA MET A 23 -9.71 5.53 0.99
C MET A 23 -9.92 6.51 -0.16
N GLY A 24 -9.32 6.22 -1.32
CA GLY A 24 -9.60 6.96 -2.55
C GLY A 24 -9.04 6.28 -3.80
N ARG A 25 -9.53 6.70 -4.96
CA ARG A 25 -9.14 6.11 -6.24
C ARG A 25 -7.82 6.67 -6.77
N MET A 26 -6.93 5.80 -7.20
CA MET A 26 -5.68 6.15 -7.86
C MET A 26 -5.30 5.12 -8.92
N LEU A 27 -4.89 5.58 -10.12
CA LEU A 27 -4.46 4.69 -11.22
C LEU A 27 -5.47 3.56 -11.52
N HIS A 28 -6.77 3.88 -11.46
CA HIS A 28 -7.90 2.95 -11.63
C HIS A 28 -8.12 1.94 -10.49
N ALA A 29 -7.33 1.96 -9.42
CA ALA A 29 -7.47 1.12 -8.23
C ALA A 29 -7.91 1.92 -7.00
N ASP A 30 -8.50 1.25 -6.01
CA ASP A 30 -8.73 1.84 -4.70
C ASP A 30 -7.49 1.71 -3.83
N GLY A 31 -7.19 2.75 -3.05
CA GLY A 31 -5.97 2.87 -2.28
C GLY A 31 -6.11 3.71 -1.02
N LEU A 32 -5.20 3.49 -0.08
CA LEU A 32 -5.07 4.30 1.12
C LEU A 32 -4.31 5.59 0.85
N LYS A 33 -4.81 6.67 1.44
CA LYS A 33 -4.30 8.03 1.36
C LYS A 33 -4.11 8.61 2.75
N VAL A 34 -3.09 9.43 2.91
CA VAL A 34 -2.85 10.26 4.10
C VAL A 34 -2.58 11.67 3.63
N GLU A 35 -3.23 12.67 4.22
CA GLU A 35 -3.08 14.09 3.82
C GLU A 35 -3.25 14.29 2.30
N GLY A 36 -4.23 13.59 1.70
CA GLY A 36 -4.52 13.63 0.26
C GLY A 36 -3.54 12.87 -0.65
N LYS A 37 -2.47 12.27 -0.12
CA LYS A 37 -1.44 11.54 -0.88
C LYS A 37 -1.61 10.03 -0.71
N ALA A 38 -1.67 9.28 -1.80
CA ALA A 38 -1.73 7.82 -1.68
C ALA A 38 -0.37 7.21 -1.31
N TYR A 39 -0.43 6.11 -0.57
CA TYR A 39 0.74 5.37 -0.14
C TYR A 39 0.59 3.84 -0.19
N ALA A 40 -0.63 3.31 -0.37
CA ALA A 40 -0.86 1.89 -0.59
C ALA A 40 -2.04 1.68 -1.53
N PHE A 41 -1.98 0.70 -2.43
CA PHE A 41 -3.12 0.26 -3.24
C PHE A 41 -2.94 -1.18 -3.73
N PHE A 42 -4.05 -1.82 -4.06
CA PHE A 42 -4.05 -3.16 -4.64
C PHE A 42 -4.16 -3.09 -6.18
N SER A 43 -3.31 -3.81 -6.90
CA SER A 43 -3.33 -3.85 -8.36
C SER A 43 -2.77 -5.16 -8.89
N ARG A 44 -3.47 -5.78 -9.86
CA ARG A 44 -2.99 -6.99 -10.56
C ARG A 44 -2.51 -8.09 -9.60
N ASP A 45 -3.32 -8.39 -8.59
CA ASP A 45 -3.05 -9.38 -7.54
C ASP A 45 -1.80 -9.12 -6.69
N ARG A 46 -1.41 -7.84 -6.58
CA ARG A 46 -0.25 -7.39 -5.81
C ARG A 46 -0.59 -6.17 -4.98
N VAL A 47 0.10 -6.06 -3.85
CA VAL A 47 0.08 -4.85 -3.02
C VAL A 47 1.22 -3.94 -3.46
N VAL A 48 0.91 -2.68 -3.75
CA VAL A 48 1.89 -1.64 -4.05
C VAL A 48 1.98 -0.70 -2.86
N LEU A 49 3.19 -0.50 -2.35
CA LEU A 49 3.46 0.34 -1.18
C LEU A 49 4.46 1.45 -1.53
N LYS A 50 4.21 2.65 -1.01
CA LYS A 50 5.16 3.75 -1.07
C LYS A 50 6.11 3.66 0.12
N LEU A 51 7.39 3.46 -0.18
CA LEU A 51 8.46 3.38 0.81
C LEU A 51 9.37 4.60 0.74
N PRO A 52 10.09 4.95 1.83
CA PRO A 52 11.21 5.87 1.74
C PRO A 52 12.23 5.39 0.70
N ALA A 53 12.84 6.33 -0.04
CA ALA A 53 13.72 6.02 -1.16
C ALA A 53 14.88 5.09 -0.77
N ALA A 54 15.47 5.29 0.41
CA ALA A 54 16.54 4.43 0.93
C ALA A 54 16.07 2.96 1.06
N ARG A 55 14.90 2.73 1.66
CA ARG A 55 14.35 1.38 1.84
C ARG A 55 13.97 0.72 0.52
N ALA A 56 13.42 1.48 -0.42
CA ALA A 56 13.16 0.97 -1.76
C ALA A 56 14.46 0.56 -2.47
N GLY A 57 15.51 1.36 -2.34
CA GLY A 57 16.83 1.06 -2.88
C GLY A 57 17.44 -0.23 -2.31
N GLU A 58 17.33 -0.44 -1.00
CA GLU A 58 17.75 -1.69 -0.34
C GLU A 58 17.01 -2.90 -0.92
N LEU A 59 15.68 -2.86 -0.99
CA LEU A 59 14.86 -3.97 -1.49
C LEU A 59 15.17 -4.30 -2.96
N VAL A 60 15.36 -3.28 -3.79
CA VAL A 60 15.76 -3.46 -5.20
C VAL A 60 17.16 -4.07 -5.28
N GLY A 61 18.12 -3.57 -4.49
CA GLY A 61 19.48 -4.11 -4.44
C GLY A 61 19.54 -5.57 -3.96
N GLU A 62 18.62 -5.97 -3.09
CA GLU A 62 18.46 -7.35 -2.62
C GLU A 62 17.65 -8.25 -3.57
N GLY A 63 17.03 -7.70 -4.63
CA GLY A 63 16.14 -8.44 -5.52
C GLY A 63 14.83 -8.89 -4.86
N ARG A 64 14.37 -8.13 -3.85
CA ARG A 64 13.17 -8.39 -3.04
C ARG A 64 12.06 -7.36 -3.27
N ALA A 65 12.21 -6.52 -4.27
CA ALA A 65 11.22 -5.55 -4.72
C ALA A 65 10.12 -6.22 -5.56
#